data_AF-A0A0K9PG26-F1
#
_entry.id   AF-A0A0K9PG26-F1
#
_cell.length_a   1.000
_cell.length_b   1.000
_cell.length_c   1.000
_cell.angle_alpha   90.00
_cell.angle_beta   90.00
_cell.angle_gamma   90.00
#
_symmetry.space_group_name_H-M   'P 1'
#
loop_
_entity.id
_entity.type
_entity.pdbx_description
1 polymer ?
#
loop_
_entity_poly.entity_id
_entity_poly.type
_entity_poly.pdbx_seq_one_letter_code
_entity_poly.pdbx_strand_id
1 'polypeptide(L)'
;MDRLVLEAAKHLHIKEHTVLDGAGKSVKLAAPVECKGIVGSDNRHYILDLMRATPRDVNFNGPNSRFCVLRPELITSFCQTEAETMSKRASNGAVDAPAESVIPTSEDIGSLETSEKNPKSSVIITEKSSSTICENTSEEILLNPNVFTEFKIAGTEEDLSETKRKVKKVKKTTETGLPDFFQLNT
;
A
#
# COMPACT_ATOMS: atom_id res chain seq x y z
N MET A 1 -1.89 21.88 8.93
CA MET A 1 -1.73 20.46 9.31
C MET A 1 -2.47 19.56 8.32
N ASP A 2 -3.75 19.83 8.06
CA ASP A 2 -4.64 18.99 7.23
C ASP A 2 -4.12 18.65 5.84
N ARG A 3 -3.51 19.61 5.13
CA ARG A 3 -2.90 19.36 3.80
C ARG A 3 -1.77 18.33 3.85
N LEU A 4 -0.90 18.40 4.86
CA LEU A 4 0.22 17.46 5.02
C LEU A 4 -0.30 16.05 5.36
N VAL A 5 -1.36 15.96 6.15
CA VAL A 5 -2.01 14.69 6.49
C VAL A 5 -2.62 14.06 5.24
N LEU A 6 -3.31 14.84 4.40
CA LEU A 6 -3.88 14.36 3.15
C LEU A 6 -2.82 13.84 2.17
N GLU A 7 -1.69 14.53 2.08
CA GLU A 7 -0.58 14.10 1.22
C GLU A 7 0.08 12.82 1.75
N ALA A 8 0.32 12.73 3.05
CA ALA A 8 0.82 11.51 3.68
C ALA A 8 -0.17 10.34 3.56
N ALA A 9 -1.48 10.61 3.68
CA ALA A 9 -2.54 9.61 3.57
C ALA A 9 -2.55 8.92 2.21
N LYS A 10 -2.32 9.66 1.11
CA LYS A 10 -2.20 9.08 -0.24
C LYS A 10 -1.08 8.04 -0.31
N HIS A 11 0.12 8.41 0.14
CA HIS A 11 1.27 7.52 0.19
C HIS A 11 1.06 6.30 1.11
N LEU A 12 0.25 6.44 2.15
CA LEU A 12 -0.12 5.36 3.07
C LEU A 12 -1.36 4.58 2.61
N HIS A 13 -1.93 4.88 1.44
CA HIS A 13 -3.14 4.27 0.90
C HIS A 13 -4.37 4.42 1.82
N ILE A 14 -4.49 5.56 2.52
CA ILE A 14 -5.57 5.88 3.45
C ILE A 14 -6.64 6.73 2.74
N LYS A 15 -7.89 6.26 2.77
CA LYS A 15 -9.06 6.99 2.24
C LYS A 15 -9.51 8.06 3.23
N GLU A 16 -9.70 9.29 2.75
CA GLU A 16 -10.40 10.33 3.50
C GLU A 16 -11.85 9.89 3.75
N HIS A 17 -12.29 9.95 5.00
CA HIS A 17 -13.59 9.48 5.42
C HIS A 17 -14.17 10.36 6.52
N THR A 18 -15.49 10.34 6.64
CA THR A 18 -16.21 11.18 7.60
C THR A 18 -16.60 10.36 8.82
N VAL A 19 -16.26 10.83 10.01
CA VAL A 19 -16.65 10.21 11.30
C VAL A 19 -17.55 11.14 12.09
N LEU A 20 -18.36 10.57 12.98
CA LEU A 20 -19.17 11.34 13.92
C LEU A 20 -18.42 11.49 15.25
N ASP A 21 -18.36 12.71 15.76
CA ASP A 21 -17.85 12.97 17.10
C ASP A 21 -18.88 12.60 18.19
N GLY A 22 -18.50 12.77 19.46
CA GLY A 22 -19.39 12.51 20.61
C GLY A 22 -20.63 13.41 20.67
N ALA A 23 -20.64 14.53 19.94
CA ALA A 23 -21.77 15.46 19.82
C ALA A 23 -22.61 15.20 18.55
N GLY A 24 -22.27 14.18 17.75
CA GLY A 24 -22.95 13.85 16.50
C GLY A 24 -22.57 14.73 15.31
N LYS A 25 -21.53 15.56 15.41
CA LYS A 25 -21.02 16.38 14.31
C LYS A 25 -20.12 15.54 13.41
N SER A 26 -20.26 15.73 12.11
CA SER A 26 -19.41 15.11 11.10
C SER A 26 -18.04 15.80 10.99
N VAL A 27 -16.98 15.01 11.05
CA VAL A 27 -15.59 15.45 10.88
C VAL A 27 -14.93 14.60 9.81
N LYS A 28 -14.26 15.23 8.83
CA LYS A 28 -13.48 14.53 7.81
C LYS A 28 -12.08 14.24 8.32
N LEU A 29 -11.63 13.00 8.17
CA LEU A 29 -10.31 12.53 8.59
C LEU A 29 -9.66 11.74 7.46
N ALA A 30 -8.36 11.94 7.28
CA ALA A 30 -7.49 11.11 6.44
C ALA A 30 -6.53 10.26 7.30
N ALA A 31 -6.93 9.97 8.53
CA ALA A 31 -6.18 9.19 9.51
C ALA A 31 -7.15 8.38 10.40
N PRO A 32 -6.66 7.36 11.13
CA PRO A 32 -7.45 6.65 12.15
C PRO A 32 -8.04 7.60 13.19
N VAL A 33 -9.21 7.27 13.75
CA VAL A 33 -9.89 8.13 14.76
C VAL A 33 -9.04 8.32 16.01
N GLU A 34 -8.21 7.35 16.35
CA GLU A 34 -7.34 7.42 17.54
C GLU A 34 -6.07 8.25 17.33
N CYS A 35 -5.75 8.65 16.10
CA CYS A 35 -4.55 9.45 15.85
C CYS A 35 -4.64 10.82 16.50
N LYS A 36 -3.55 11.23 17.14
CA LYS A 36 -3.43 12.54 17.80
C LYS A 36 -2.42 13.40 17.07
N GLY A 37 -2.81 14.65 16.81
CA GLY A 37 -1.90 15.68 16.32
C GLY A 37 -1.35 16.51 17.48
N ILE A 38 -0.03 16.72 17.53
CA ILE A 38 0.60 17.67 18.46
C ILE A 38 1.53 18.63 17.71
N VAL A 39 1.79 19.77 18.33
CA VAL A 39 2.81 20.73 17.87
C VAL A 39 3.93 20.72 18.91
N GLY A 40 5.15 20.39 18.48
CA GLY A 40 6.34 20.41 19.32
C GLY A 40 6.75 21.83 19.70
N SER A 41 7.60 21.97 20.71
CA SER A 41 8.20 23.26 21.09
C SER A 41 9.09 23.87 19.99
N ASP A 42 9.52 23.03 19.04
CA ASP A 42 10.26 23.40 17.83
C ASP A 42 9.34 23.79 16.65
N ASN A 43 8.04 23.98 16.90
CA ASN A 43 6.99 24.27 15.92
C ASN A 43 6.80 23.20 14.84
N ARG A 44 7.28 21.97 15.05
CA ARG A 44 7.02 20.84 14.14
C ARG A 44 5.69 20.17 14.49
N HIS A 45 5.00 19.70 13.45
CA HIS A 45 3.76 18.96 13.59
C HIS A 45 4.05 17.46 13.66
N TYR A 46 3.51 16.79 14.68
CA TYR A 46 3.63 15.35 14.86
C TYR A 46 2.26 14.69 14.83
N ILE A 47 2.21 13.50 14.22
CA ILE A 47 1.06 12.60 14.27
C ILE A 47 1.49 11.40 15.11
N LEU A 48 0.70 11.08 16.13
CA LEU A 48 0.90 9.97 17.04
C LEU A 48 -0.10 8.85 16.76
N ASP A 49 0.13 7.70 17.40
CA ASP A 49 -0.79 6.55 17.39
C ASP A 49 -1.02 5.94 15.99
N LEU A 50 0.01 5.94 15.14
CA LEU A 50 -0.03 5.38 13.77
C LEU A 50 -0.09 3.85 13.70
N MET A 51 -0.13 3.13 14.83
CA MET A 51 -0.10 1.66 14.88
C MET A 51 -1.28 0.98 14.18
N ARG A 52 -2.38 1.72 13.93
CA ARG A 52 -3.55 1.27 13.16
C ARG A 52 -3.80 2.18 11.95
N ALA A 53 -2.74 2.66 11.30
CA ALA A 53 -2.84 3.41 10.06
C ALA A 53 -3.53 2.60 8.94
N THR A 54 -3.45 1.27 9.01
CA THR A 54 -4.11 0.35 8.10
C THR A 54 -5.33 -0.33 8.75
N PRO A 55 -6.29 -0.84 7.94
CA PRO A 55 -7.45 -1.57 8.46
C PRO A 55 -7.07 -2.84 9.25
N ARG A 56 -8.01 -3.36 10.03
CA ARG A 56 -7.86 -4.65 10.75
C ARG A 56 -7.57 -5.80 9.78
N ASP A 57 -6.70 -6.71 10.22
CA ASP A 57 -6.41 -7.96 9.52
C ASP A 57 -7.40 -9.07 9.93
N VAL A 58 -7.44 -10.18 9.18
CA VAL A 58 -8.28 -11.35 9.48
C VAL A 58 -7.96 -12.06 10.77
N ASN A 59 -6.73 -11.93 11.25
CA ASN A 59 -6.32 -12.49 12.53
C ASN A 59 -6.87 -11.68 13.72
N PHE A 60 -7.59 -10.59 13.45
CA PHE A 60 -8.26 -9.82 14.49
C PHE A 60 -9.37 -10.64 15.15
N ASN A 61 -9.08 -11.14 16.35
CA ASN A 61 -9.98 -11.95 17.16
C ASN A 61 -10.70 -11.16 18.27
N GLY A 62 -10.58 -9.84 18.28
CA GLY A 62 -11.22 -8.97 19.25
C GLY A 62 -10.30 -7.92 19.89
N PRO A 63 -10.76 -7.22 20.94
CA PRO A 63 -10.10 -6.04 21.50
C PRO A 63 -8.71 -6.30 22.10
N ASN A 64 -8.41 -7.54 22.49
CA ASN A 64 -7.08 -7.93 22.99
C ASN A 64 -6.01 -7.95 21.89
N SER A 65 -6.42 -8.02 20.62
CA SER A 65 -5.55 -8.09 19.46
C SER A 65 -5.43 -6.74 18.75
N ARG A 66 -5.04 -5.71 19.50
CA ARG A 66 -4.99 -4.32 19.01
C ARG A 66 -4.02 -4.09 17.85
N PHE A 67 -3.06 -4.98 17.62
CA PHE A 67 -2.07 -4.87 16.55
C PHE A 67 -2.29 -5.82 15.37
N CYS A 68 -3.42 -6.54 15.35
CA CYS A 68 -3.84 -7.29 14.16
C CYS A 68 -4.37 -6.31 13.12
N VAL A 69 -3.45 -5.73 12.36
CA VAL A 69 -3.68 -4.75 11.29
C VAL A 69 -3.02 -5.25 10.01
N LEU A 70 -3.55 -4.81 8.88
CA LEU A 70 -3.06 -5.20 7.57
C LEU A 70 -1.68 -4.60 7.33
N ARG A 71 -0.70 -5.42 6.95
CA ARG A 71 0.66 -4.95 6.70
C ARG A 71 0.69 -3.95 5.53
N PRO A 72 1.28 -2.75 5.67
CA PRO A 72 1.36 -1.75 4.59
C PRO A 72 2.00 -2.29 3.31
N GLU A 73 2.95 -3.21 3.44
CA GLU A 73 3.63 -3.87 2.32
C GLU A 73 2.66 -4.67 1.46
N LEU A 74 1.66 -5.31 2.09
CA LEU A 74 0.64 -6.08 1.38
C LEU A 74 -0.31 -5.19 0.60
N ILE A 75 -0.66 -4.04 1.17
CA ILE A 75 -1.48 -3.04 0.48
C ILE A 75 -0.72 -2.53 -0.74
N THR A 76 0.56 -2.19 -0.57
CA THR A 76 1.43 -1.71 -1.64
C THR A 76 1.56 -2.74 -2.76
N SER A 77 1.84 -4.01 -2.41
CA SER A 77 1.90 -5.11 -3.39
C SER A 77 0.56 -5.30 -4.12
N PHE A 78 -0.56 -5.27 -3.39
CA PHE A 78 -1.88 -5.36 -3.99
C PHE A 78 -2.14 -4.24 -5.00
N CYS A 79 -1.83 -2.99 -4.65
CA CYS A 79 -1.94 -1.84 -5.56
C CYS A 79 -1.14 -2.03 -6.84
N GLN A 80 0.10 -2.52 -6.72
CA GLN A 80 0.95 -2.82 -7.87
C GLN A 80 0.33 -3.91 -8.76
N THR A 81 -0.11 -5.03 -8.16
CA THR A 81 -0.73 -6.12 -8.93
C THR A 81 -2.01 -5.69 -9.64
N GLU A 82 -2.86 -4.89 -8.99
CA GLU A 82 -4.09 -4.38 -9.60
C GLU A 82 -3.76 -3.42 -10.76
N ALA A 83 -2.81 -2.51 -10.59
CA ALA A 83 -2.37 -1.59 -11.65
C ALA A 83 -1.82 -2.35 -12.88
N GLU A 84 -1.06 -3.43 -12.66
CA GLU A 84 -0.58 -4.30 -13.73
C GLU A 84 -1.74 -5.02 -14.45
N THR A 85 -2.71 -5.54 -13.70
CA THR A 85 -3.88 -6.22 -14.31
C THR A 85 -4.74 -5.26 -15.11
N MET A 86 -4.88 -4.01 -14.66
CA MET A 86 -5.60 -2.96 -15.38
C MET A 86 -4.89 -2.59 -16.68
N SER A 87 -3.56 -2.45 -16.66
CA SER A 87 -2.77 -2.22 -17.89
C SER A 87 -2.87 -3.39 -18.88
N LYS A 88 -2.78 -4.63 -18.41
CA LYS A 88 -2.90 -5.83 -19.25
C LYS A 88 -4.30 -5.98 -19.88
N ARG A 89 -5.36 -5.53 -19.18
CA ARG A 89 -6.74 -5.54 -19.72
C ARG A 89 -6.96 -4.44 -20.75
N ALA A 90 -6.35 -3.27 -20.58
CA ALA A 90 -6.42 -2.18 -21.54
C ALA A 90 -5.70 -2.53 -22.87
N SER A 91 -4.61 -3.31 -22.82
CA SER A 91 -3.89 -3.75 -24.02
C SER A 91 -4.56 -4.90 -24.77
N ASN A 92 -5.35 -5.75 -24.09
CA ASN A 92 -5.95 -6.95 -24.69
C ASN A 92 -7.33 -6.71 -25.34
N GLY A 93 -7.74 -5.45 -25.51
CA GLY A 93 -9.00 -5.06 -26.17
C GLY A 93 -8.95 -5.02 -27.71
N ALA A 94 -7.86 -5.48 -28.33
CA ALA A 94 -7.74 -5.57 -29.78
C ALA A 94 -7.43 -7.03 -30.22
N VAL A 95 -8.48 -7.66 -30.77
CA VAL A 95 -8.55 -8.79 -31.71
C VAL A 95 -8.13 -10.22 -31.27
N ASP A 96 -9.07 -11.15 -31.50
CA ASP A 96 -9.00 -12.61 -31.40
C ASP A 96 -7.90 -13.26 -32.27
N ALA A 97 -7.11 -14.15 -31.63
CA ALA A 97 -6.52 -15.47 -31.97
C ALA A 97 -6.34 -15.99 -33.44
N PRO A 98 -5.57 -17.09 -33.71
CA PRO A 98 -4.35 -17.64 -33.08
C PRO A 98 -3.27 -18.13 -34.11
N ALA A 99 -2.00 -18.26 -33.72
CA ALA A 99 -1.04 -19.20 -34.37
C ALA A 99 0.26 -19.41 -33.55
N GLU A 100 0.27 -20.53 -32.83
CA GLU A 100 1.33 -21.54 -32.67
C GLU A 100 2.82 -21.22 -33.00
N SER A 101 3.66 -21.43 -31.97
CA SER A 101 4.94 -22.18 -31.98
C SER A 101 6.27 -21.56 -32.44
N VAL A 102 7.31 -22.01 -31.72
CA VAL A 102 8.72 -22.21 -32.10
C VAL A 102 9.76 -21.20 -31.59
N ILE A 103 10.40 -21.61 -30.50
CA ILE A 103 11.78 -21.27 -30.10
C ILE A 103 12.74 -21.97 -31.08
N PRO A 104 13.86 -21.34 -31.49
CA PRO A 104 15.15 -22.00 -31.26
C PRO A 104 16.27 -21.06 -30.77
N THR A 105 16.99 -21.57 -29.77
CA THR A 105 18.44 -21.45 -29.47
C THR A 105 19.33 -21.60 -30.73
N SER A 106 20.59 -21.19 -30.86
CA SER A 106 21.70 -20.68 -30.03
C SER A 106 22.88 -20.30 -30.97
N GLU A 107 23.98 -19.78 -30.40
CA GLU A 107 25.40 -19.80 -30.89
C GLU A 107 25.86 -18.64 -31.83
N ASP A 108 27.04 -17.99 -31.70
CA ASP A 108 28.17 -18.08 -30.76
C ASP A 108 29.25 -16.96 -31.08
N ILE A 109 30.23 -16.79 -30.17
CA ILE A 109 31.58 -16.17 -30.31
C ILE A 109 31.66 -14.62 -30.30
N GLY A 110 32.51 -13.90 -29.54
CA GLY A 110 33.64 -14.08 -28.61
C GLY A 110 34.16 -12.65 -28.28
N SER A 111 35.01 -12.30 -27.32
CA SER A 111 35.98 -12.95 -26.42
C SER A 111 36.45 -11.91 -25.36
N LEU A 112 36.92 -12.43 -24.21
CA LEU A 112 37.74 -11.89 -23.10
C LEU A 112 38.56 -10.60 -23.37
N GLU A 113 38.82 -9.71 -22.38
CA GLU A 113 39.79 -9.94 -21.29
C GLU A 113 39.47 -9.25 -19.93
N THR A 114 39.88 -9.96 -18.87
CA THR A 114 39.97 -9.60 -17.46
C THR A 114 41.25 -8.84 -17.10
N SER A 115 41.17 -7.87 -16.18
CA SER A 115 42.25 -7.66 -15.20
C SER A 115 41.73 -7.01 -13.91
N GLU A 116 41.90 -7.75 -12.82
CA GLU A 116 41.59 -7.35 -11.45
C GLU A 116 42.63 -6.38 -10.87
N LYS A 117 42.19 -5.43 -10.03
CA LYS A 117 42.76 -5.12 -8.70
C LYS A 117 41.99 -3.99 -8.00
N ASN A 118 41.29 -4.34 -6.92
CA ASN A 118 40.85 -3.47 -5.82
C ASN A 118 42.07 -3.21 -4.86
N PRO A 119 42.08 -2.31 -3.83
CA PRO A 119 40.93 -1.70 -3.12
C PRO A 119 41.04 -0.23 -2.60
N LYS A 120 39.88 0.31 -2.18
CA LYS A 120 39.61 1.33 -1.12
C LYS A 120 40.04 2.81 -1.33
N SER A 121 39.06 3.72 -1.48
CA SER A 121 38.47 4.54 -0.39
C SER A 121 37.82 5.86 -0.85
N SER A 122 36.82 6.29 -0.09
CA SER A 122 36.05 7.55 -0.13
C SER A 122 34.92 7.66 -1.15
N VAL A 123 33.75 7.33 -0.61
CA VAL A 123 32.39 7.37 -1.13
C VAL A 123 31.93 8.82 -1.36
N ILE A 124 31.55 9.16 -2.58
CA ILE A 124 30.69 10.31 -2.90
C ILE A 124 29.30 9.73 -3.22
N ILE A 125 28.39 9.76 -2.25
CA ILE A 125 26.96 9.50 -2.51
C ILE A 125 26.38 10.79 -3.06
N THR A 126 26.34 10.87 -4.38
CA THR A 126 25.43 11.78 -5.07
C THR A 126 24.04 11.16 -4.95
N GLU A 127 23.20 11.71 -4.08
CA GLU A 127 21.79 11.34 -3.96
C GLU A 127 21.09 11.70 -5.27
N LYS A 128 20.99 10.71 -6.16
CA LYS A 128 20.07 10.74 -7.29
C LYS A 128 18.70 10.36 -6.75
N SER A 129 18.01 11.35 -6.21
CA SER A 129 16.59 11.31 -5.88
C SER A 129 15.79 11.11 -7.16
N SER A 130 15.71 9.86 -7.64
CA SER A 130 14.78 9.45 -8.67
C SER A 130 13.46 9.05 -8.02
N SER A 131 12.80 10.01 -7.38
CA SER A 131 11.34 9.96 -7.24
C SER A 131 10.79 10.71 -8.44
N THR A 132 10.79 10.05 -9.60
CA THR A 132 9.94 10.45 -10.71
C THR A 132 8.54 10.52 -10.13
N ILE A 133 7.97 11.72 -10.06
CA ILE A 133 6.55 11.93 -9.86
C ILE A 133 5.90 11.27 -11.08
N CYS A 134 5.47 10.03 -10.90
CA CYS A 134 4.59 9.38 -11.83
C CYS A 134 3.19 9.87 -11.47
N GLU A 135 2.76 10.97 -12.10
CA GLU A 135 1.33 11.24 -12.28
C GLU A 135 0.76 10.16 -13.22
N ASN A 136 0.73 8.91 -12.75
CA ASN A 136 0.00 7.85 -13.41
C ASN A 136 -1.39 7.87 -12.81
N THR A 137 -2.36 8.27 -13.64
CA THR A 137 -3.80 8.29 -13.38
C THR A 137 -4.40 6.88 -13.23
N SER A 138 -3.70 5.99 -12.52
CA SER A 138 -4.24 4.75 -12.00
C SER A 138 -4.96 5.08 -10.70
N GLU A 139 -6.24 4.73 -10.61
CA GLU A 139 -7.05 4.88 -9.40
C GLU A 139 -6.32 4.24 -8.21
N GLU A 140 -5.66 5.08 -7.39
CA GLU A 140 -4.90 4.62 -6.24
C GLU A 140 -5.86 3.94 -5.26
N ILE A 141 -5.55 2.70 -4.86
CA ILE A 141 -6.45 1.92 -4.01
C ILE A 141 -6.35 2.47 -2.59
N LEU A 142 -7.33 3.28 -2.21
CA LEU A 142 -7.42 3.86 -0.88
C LEU A 142 -8.33 3.04 0.04
N LEU A 143 -7.90 2.85 1.29
CA LEU A 143 -8.58 2.08 2.31
C LEU A 143 -8.90 2.95 3.54
N ASN A 144 -10.11 2.84 4.06
CA ASN A 144 -10.49 3.50 5.30
C ASN A 144 -10.05 2.63 6.51
N PRO A 145 -9.17 3.13 7.40
CA PRO A 145 -8.64 2.36 8.53
C PRO A 145 -9.69 2.00 9.58
N ASN A 146 -10.80 2.74 9.62
CA ASN A 146 -11.82 2.58 10.66
C ASN A 146 -12.97 1.64 10.24
N VAL A 147 -12.92 1.03 9.06
CA VAL A 147 -14.01 0.19 8.51
C VAL A 147 -14.40 -1.01 9.37
N PHE A 148 -13.47 -1.53 10.17
CA PHE A 148 -13.68 -2.64 11.10
C PHE A 148 -13.56 -2.19 12.56
N THR A 149 -13.90 -0.94 12.84
CA THR A 149 -13.91 -0.37 14.19
C THR A 149 -15.33 -0.11 14.64
N GLU A 150 -15.49 0.11 15.95
CA GLU A 150 -16.78 0.39 16.59
C GLU A 150 -17.20 1.87 16.44
N PHE A 151 -16.36 2.71 15.82
CA PHE A 151 -16.63 4.13 15.65
C PHE A 151 -17.77 4.36 14.64
N LYS A 152 -18.62 5.35 14.91
CA LYS A 152 -19.71 5.74 14.02
C LYS A 152 -19.14 6.52 12.82
N ILE A 153 -19.20 5.90 11.64
CA ILE A 153 -18.74 6.50 10.38
C ILE A 153 -19.96 7.12 9.68
N ALA A 154 -19.85 8.36 9.22
CA ALA A 154 -20.94 9.11 8.57
C ALA A 154 -20.97 8.93 7.04
N GLY A 155 -20.38 7.85 6.52
CA GLY A 155 -20.27 7.58 5.08
C GLY A 155 -21.47 6.80 4.51
N THR A 156 -21.57 6.77 3.18
CA THR A 156 -22.48 5.88 2.46
C THR A 156 -22.15 4.41 2.78
N GLU A 157 -23.19 3.59 3.02
CA GLU A 157 -23.03 2.16 3.32
C GLU A 157 -22.32 1.42 2.17
N GLU A 158 -22.52 1.88 0.94
CA GLU A 158 -21.88 1.38 -0.27
C GLU A 158 -20.35 1.53 -0.20
N ASP A 159 -19.84 2.74 0.06
CA ASP A 159 -18.42 3.03 0.22
C ASP A 159 -17.74 2.15 1.28
N LEU A 160 -18.44 1.93 2.40
CA LEU A 160 -17.94 1.07 3.48
C LEU A 160 -17.90 -0.39 3.03
N SER A 161 -18.94 -0.86 2.34
CA SER A 161 -19.02 -2.21 1.79
C SER A 161 -17.93 -2.47 0.76
N GLU A 162 -17.64 -1.51 -0.12
CA GLU A 162 -16.57 -1.58 -1.11
C GLU A 162 -15.21 -1.65 -0.43
N THR A 163 -14.99 -0.82 0.58
CA THR A 163 -13.73 -0.83 1.32
C THR A 163 -13.55 -2.16 2.05
N LYS A 164 -14.62 -2.73 2.66
CA LYS A 164 -14.59 -4.09 3.25
C LYS A 164 -14.23 -5.15 2.20
N ARG A 165 -14.77 -5.06 0.98
CA ARG A 165 -14.44 -5.97 -0.13
C ARG A 165 -12.98 -5.82 -0.57
N LYS A 166 -12.48 -4.59 -0.69
CA LYS A 166 -11.07 -4.31 -1.03
C LYS A 166 -10.12 -4.90 0.02
N VAL A 167 -10.39 -4.68 1.32
CA VAL A 167 -9.61 -5.26 2.42
C VAL A 167 -9.60 -6.80 2.34
N LYS A 168 -10.75 -7.42 2.10
CA LYS A 168 -10.84 -8.89 1.92
C LYS A 168 -10.10 -9.38 0.66
N LYS A 169 -10.07 -8.58 -0.41
CA LYS A 169 -9.35 -8.91 -1.64
C LYS A 169 -7.84 -8.82 -1.45
N VAL A 170 -7.35 -7.74 -0.83
CA VAL A 170 -5.93 -7.60 -0.42
C VAL A 170 -5.50 -8.82 0.38
N LYS A 171 -6.33 -9.25 1.33
CA LYS A 171 -6.12 -10.46 2.13
C LYS A 171 -6.08 -11.75 1.29
N LYS A 172 -6.96 -11.92 0.31
CA LYS A 172 -6.93 -13.13 -0.53
C LYS A 172 -5.61 -13.25 -1.31
N THR A 173 -5.05 -12.13 -1.75
CA THR A 173 -3.76 -12.10 -2.45
C THR A 173 -2.60 -12.59 -1.58
N THR A 174 -2.71 -12.50 -0.24
CA THR A 174 -1.66 -12.96 0.69
C THR A 174 -1.57 -14.48 0.78
N GLU A 175 -2.71 -15.19 0.73
CA GLU A 175 -2.76 -16.65 0.82
C GLU A 175 -2.07 -17.34 -0.37
N THR A 176 -1.95 -16.63 -1.51
CA THR A 176 -1.32 -17.14 -2.72
C THR A 176 0.14 -16.71 -2.92
N GLY A 177 0.62 -15.72 -2.15
CA GLY A 177 1.85 -14.98 -2.46
C GLY A 177 2.85 -14.80 -1.32
N LEU A 178 2.54 -15.23 -0.09
CA LEU A 178 3.55 -15.23 0.97
C LEU A 178 4.47 -16.45 0.81
N PRO A 179 5.80 -16.28 0.67
CA PRO A 179 6.70 -17.38 0.99
C PRO A 179 6.48 -17.77 2.45
N ASP A 180 6.49 -19.07 2.75
CA ASP A 180 6.36 -19.68 4.08
C ASP A 180 7.50 -19.23 5.03
N PHE A 181 7.57 -17.95 5.40
CA PHE A 181 8.68 -17.42 6.17
C PHE A 181 8.47 -17.50 7.68
N PHE A 182 7.24 -17.78 8.13
CA PHE A 182 6.90 -17.92 9.55
C PHE A 182 5.82 -18.99 9.75
N GLN A 183 6.10 -20.23 9.35
CA GLN A 183 5.50 -21.37 10.05
C GLN A 183 6.25 -21.49 11.38
N LEU A 184 5.80 -20.75 12.40
CA LEU A 184 6.16 -21.09 13.78
C LEU A 184 5.50 -22.42 14.07
N ASN A 185 6.29 -23.49 13.97
CA ASN A 185 5.93 -24.81 14.49
C ASN A 185 5.42 -24.62 15.91
N THR A 186 4.11 -24.82 16.08
CA THR A 186 3.47 -24.90 17.39
C THR A 186 3.36 -26.37 17.75
#